data_AF-A0A6G7X8E1-F1
#
_entry.id   AF-A0A6G7X8E1-F1
#
_cell.length_a   1.000
_cell.length_b   1.000
_cell.length_c   1.000
_cell.angle_alpha   90.00
_cell.angle_beta   90.00
_cell.angle_gamma   90.00
#
_symmetry.space_group_name_H-M   'P 1'
#
loop_
_entity.id
_entity.type
_entity.pdbx_description
1 polymer ?
#
loop_
_entity_poly.entity_id
_entity_poly.type
_entity_poly.pdbx_seq_one_letter_code
_entity_poly.pdbx_strand_id
1 'polypeptide(L)' 'MTRKDLQTINSDREIIDLRMQAEDLINNVESLSDEDFRNEAQRIEKEIDDRIAVLIQQMEG' A
#
# COMPACT_ATOMS: atom_id res chain seq x y z
N MET A 1 -16.35 7.84 -5.13
CA MET A 1 -15.28 8.34 -4.23
C MET A 1 -15.19 9.86 -4.34
N THR A 2 -15.42 10.56 -3.25
CA THR A 2 -15.34 12.02 -3.15
C THR A 2 -13.90 12.49 -2.95
N ARG A 3 -13.66 13.80 -3.10
CA ARG A 3 -12.36 14.41 -2.78
C ARG A 3 -11.95 14.17 -1.31
N LYS A 4 -12.93 14.12 -0.39
CA LYS A 4 -12.69 13.86 1.02
C LYS A 4 -12.26 12.41 1.26
N ASP A 5 -12.89 11.47 0.56
CA ASP A 5 -12.56 10.03 0.65
C ASP A 5 -11.12 9.78 0.17
N LEU A 6 -10.73 10.42 -0.95
CA LEU A 6 -9.36 10.37 -1.46
C LEU A 6 -8.36 11.00 -0.49
N GLN A 7 -8.73 12.07 0.21
CA GLN A 7 -7.86 12.66 1.24
C GLN A 7 -7.69 11.71 2.41
N THR A 8 -8.76 11.08 2.89
CA THR A 8 -8.70 10.09 3.97
C THR A 8 -7.75 8.95 3.61
N ILE A 9 -7.92 8.34 2.42
CA ILE A 9 -7.04 7.26 1.93
C ILE A 9 -5.59 7.72 1.86
N ASN A 10 -5.32 8.91 1.31
CA ASN A 10 -3.94 9.39 1.14
C ASN A 10 -3.30 9.87 2.44
N SER A 11 -4.09 10.17 3.48
CA SER A 11 -3.60 10.50 4.81
C SER A 11 -3.57 9.31 5.77
N ASP A 12 -4.03 8.14 5.33
CA ASP A 12 -4.04 6.94 6.14
C ASP A 12 -2.61 6.48 6.41
N ARG A 13 -2.28 6.38 7.69
CA ARG A 13 -0.91 6.11 8.14
C ARG A 13 -0.41 4.74 7.65
N GLU A 14 -1.27 3.74 7.64
CA GLU A 14 -0.92 2.39 7.24
C GLU A 14 -0.63 2.33 5.73
N ILE A 15 -1.44 3.00 4.89
CA ILE A 15 -1.16 3.15 3.46
C ILE A 15 0.15 3.89 3.22
N ILE A 16 0.45 4.93 4.02
CA ILE A 16 1.72 5.66 3.91
C ILE A 16 2.90 4.74 4.26
N ASP A 17 2.82 4.01 5.37
CA ASP A 17 3.88 3.10 5.81
C ASP A 17 4.12 1.98 4.79
N LEU A 18 3.06 1.45 4.15
CA LEU A 18 3.17 0.47 3.06
C LEU A 18 3.82 1.05 1.80
N ARG A 19 3.51 2.31 1.46
CA ARG A 19 4.18 3.02 0.35
C ARG A 19 5.67 3.25 0.62
N MET A 20 6.02 3.55 1.87
CA MET A 20 7.43 3.64 2.27
C MET A 20 8.14 2.29 2.15
N GLN A 21 7.50 1.19 2.57
CA GLN A 21 8.04 -0.16 2.35
C GLN A 21 8.23 -0.49 0.86
N ALA A 22 7.29 -0.07 0.00
CA ALA A 22 7.44 -0.25 -1.44
C ALA A 22 8.64 0.54 -2.00
N GLU A 23 8.85 1.76 -1.53
CA GLU A 23 10.01 2.58 -1.92
C GLU A 23 11.32 1.94 -1.45
N ASP A 24 11.38 1.45 -0.22
CA ASP A 24 12.53 0.71 0.31
C ASP A 24 12.78 -0.57 -0.50
N LEU A 25 11.73 -1.30 -0.88
CA LEU A 25 11.84 -2.50 -1.71
C LEU A 25 12.46 -2.18 -3.08
N ILE A 26 11.99 -1.10 -3.73
CA ILE A 26 12.54 -0.63 -5.01
C ILE A 26 14.00 -0.22 -4.87
N ASN A 27 14.33 0.52 -3.80
CA ASN A 27 15.69 0.98 -3.56
C ASN A 27 16.67 -0.16 -3.29
N ASN A 28 16.18 -1.30 -2.78
CA ASN A 28 16.99 -2.48 -2.48
C ASN A 28 16.90 -3.56 -3.57
N VAL A 29 16.29 -3.29 -4.72
CA VAL A 29 16.06 -4.29 -5.78
C VAL A 29 17.34 -4.98 -6.25
N GLU A 30 18.46 -4.25 -6.31
CA GLU A 30 19.76 -4.82 -6.74
C GLU A 30 20.32 -5.84 -5.73
N SER A 31 19.85 -5.81 -4.48
CA SER A 31 20.28 -6.71 -3.40
C SER A 31 19.35 -7.89 -3.17
N LEU A 32 18.24 -7.97 -3.92
CA LEU A 32 17.21 -8.99 -3.79
C LEU A 32 17.20 -9.93 -4.98
N SER A 33 16.70 -11.14 -4.79
CA SER A 33 16.36 -12.00 -5.91
C SER A 33 15.08 -11.50 -6.58
N ASP A 34 14.92 -11.79 -7.88
CA ASP A 34 13.69 -11.49 -8.62
C ASP A 34 12.44 -12.11 -7.96
N GLU A 35 12.60 -13.29 -7.34
CA GLU A 35 11.52 -13.98 -6.64
C GLU A 35 11.15 -13.25 -5.35
N ASP A 36 12.13 -12.89 -4.52
CA ASP A 36 11.89 -12.14 -3.27
C ASP A 36 11.27 -10.78 -3.56
N PHE A 37 11.79 -10.07 -4.57
CA PHE A 37 11.24 -8.78 -4.99
C PHE A 37 9.78 -8.91 -5.43
N ARG A 38 9.44 -9.91 -6.25
CA ARG A 38 8.06 -10.12 -6.71
C ARG A 38 7.13 -10.51 -5.58
N ASN A 39 7.56 -11.40 -4.69
CA ASN A 39 6.76 -11.85 -3.55
C ASN A 39 6.47 -10.67 -2.61
N GLU A 40 7.49 -9.86 -2.32
CA GLU A 40 7.34 -8.71 -1.42
C GLU A 40 6.50 -7.59 -2.06
N ALA A 41 6.67 -7.34 -3.36
CA ALA A 41 5.84 -6.39 -4.09
C ALA A 41 4.36 -6.80 -4.08
N GLN A 42 4.06 -8.08 -4.32
CA GLN A 42 2.69 -8.61 -4.26
C GLN A 42 2.09 -8.55 -2.86
N ARG A 43 2.89 -8.80 -1.82
CA ARG A 43 2.47 -8.66 -0.43
C ARG A 43 2.03 -7.22 -0.14
N ILE A 44 2.88 -6.25 -0.48
CA ILE A 44 2.62 -4.82 -0.24
C ILE A 44 1.40 -4.35 -1.03
N GLU A 45 1.28 -4.72 -2.31
CA GLU A 45 0.12 -4.40 -3.15
C GLU A 45 -1.18 -4.89 -2.51
N LYS A 46 -1.22 -6.16 -2.11
CA LYS A 46 -2.38 -6.76 -1.47
C LYS A 46 -2.75 -6.06 -0.17
N GLU A 47 -1.76 -5.72 0.67
CA GLU A 47 -2.01 -5.04 1.94
C GLU A 47 -2.56 -3.62 1.73
N ILE A 48 -2.09 -2.90 0.71
CA ILE A 48 -2.66 -1.58 0.35
C ILE A 48 -4.11 -1.74 -0.10
N ASP A 49 -4.40 -2.71 -0.97
CA ASP A 49 -5.76 -2.95 -1.47
C ASP A 49 -6.72 -3.36 -0.34
N ASP A 50 -6.29 -4.27 0.53
CA ASP A 50 -7.06 -4.71 1.70
C ASP A 50 -7.35 -3.51 2.62
N ARG A 51 -6.37 -2.63 2.83
CA ARG A 51 -6.53 -1.42 3.65
C ARG A 51 -7.49 -0.42 3.01
N ILE A 52 -7.38 -0.18 1.70
CA ILE A 52 -8.30 0.69 0.95
C ILE A 52 -9.73 0.14 1.03
N ALA A 53 -9.92 -1.17 0.89
CA ALA A 53 -11.24 -1.79 0.99
C ALA A 53 -11.88 -1.55 2.36
N VAL A 54 -11.12 -1.68 3.45
CA VAL A 54 -11.59 -1.36 4.81
C VAL A 54 -11.98 0.10 4.93
N LEU A 55 -11.15 1.02 4.42
CA LEU A 55 -11.44 2.46 4.47
C LEU A 55 -12.72 2.81 3.68
N ILE A 56 -12.92 2.20 2.51
CA ILE A 56 -14.15 2.38 1.72
C ILE A 56 -15.36 1.89 2.51
N GLN A 57 -15.31 0.71 3.11
CA GLN A 57 -16.40 0.19 3.95
C GLN A 57 -16.72 1.12 5.12
N GLN A 58 -15.71 1.73 5.74
CA GLN A 58 -15.89 2.70 6.83
C GLN A 58 -16.49 4.04 6.38
N MET A 59 -16.36 4.40 5.10
CA MET A 59 -16.94 5.62 4.53
C MET A 59 -18.38 5.43 4.06
N GLU A 60 -18.73 4.21 3.64
CA GLU A 60 -20.06 3.84 3.18
C GLU A 60 -21.00 3.44 4.34
N GLY A 61 -20.44 3.13 5.52
CA GLY A 61 -21.17 2.86 6.77
C GLY A 61 -21.46 4.10 7.59
#